data_AF-A0A935YFA4-F1
#
_entry.id   AF-A0A935YFA4-F1
#
_cell.length_a   1.000
_cell.length_b   1.000
_cell.length_c   1.000
_cell.angle_alpha   90.00
_cell.angle_beta   90.00
_cell.angle_gamma   90.00
#
_symmetry.space_group_name_H-M   'P 1'
#
loop_
_entity.id
_entity.type
_entity.pdbx_description
1 polymer ?
#
loop_
_entity_poly.entity_id
_entity_poly.type
_entity_poly.pdbx_seq_one_letter_code
_entity_poly.pdbx_strand_id
1 'polypeptide(L)'
;MRMRQDRQRRWPAAVWLASLGLLLAGTAAVPAPASGAWNEFGLRASAVPAAGDTIVEPFFAFVLGCAEADSLGTWDGVDVAAFAIARGRPSRLPVDLLVSVQRRRPAPGTEGRYAGARVLAEWVIAFDRPLGFPLPYSILGYHPGSLRLSRTLQLAELAAVDLTLRWREKRRQQERPLDSVRVFACEKGYLLLDADGVVDRLLGDLLDDSWTVGFVTARDGAARLGLGLMLGRDGRPIYGEFDFARDRIEAHGRPLAGALASAARRWLDPTGGLLPEPWVEE
;
A
#
# COMPACT_ATOMS: atom_id res chain seq x y z
N MET A 1 -3.06 -20.25 -61.60
CA MET A 1 -1.81 -20.96 -61.27
C MET A 1 -0.71 -19.91 -61.07
N ARG A 2 0.08 -20.02 -60.00
CA ARG A 2 0.98 -19.02 -59.36
C ARG A 2 0.23 -17.98 -58.50
N MET A 3 0.34 -18.04 -57.16
CA MET A 3 1.45 -17.57 -56.28
C MET A 3 1.77 -16.09 -56.47
N ARG A 4 2.06 -15.25 -55.48
CA ARG A 4 2.01 -15.22 -54.00
C ARG A 4 2.44 -13.77 -53.63
N GLN A 5 2.36 -13.44 -52.34
CA GLN A 5 3.02 -12.33 -51.60
C GLN A 5 2.16 -11.09 -51.33
N ASP A 6 1.69 -10.93 -50.10
CA ASP A 6 2.42 -10.42 -48.91
C ASP A 6 2.90 -8.97 -49.08
N ARG A 7 2.16 -8.05 -48.44
CA ARG A 7 2.74 -6.82 -47.89
C ARG A 7 2.26 -6.62 -46.46
N GLN A 8 3.19 -6.94 -45.57
CA GLN A 8 3.21 -6.66 -44.15
C GLN A 8 3.01 -5.18 -43.86
N ARG A 9 2.16 -4.90 -42.88
CA ARG A 9 2.10 -3.64 -42.12
C ARG A 9 3.37 -3.52 -41.28
N ARG A 10 4.07 -2.38 -41.40
CA ARG A 10 5.16 -1.97 -40.50
C ARG A 10 4.68 -0.79 -39.66
N TRP A 11 4.65 -0.98 -38.35
CA TRP A 11 4.72 0.11 -37.36
C TRP A 11 6.17 0.15 -36.87
N PRO A 12 6.86 1.30 -36.85
CA PRO A 12 8.21 1.35 -36.32
C PRO A 12 8.18 1.33 -34.80
N ALA A 13 8.79 0.28 -34.24
CA ALA A 13 9.34 0.28 -32.91
C ALA A 13 10.53 1.24 -32.86
N ALA A 14 10.48 2.25 -32.00
CA ALA A 14 11.67 3.02 -31.61
C ALA A 14 12.35 2.26 -30.47
N VAL A 15 13.46 1.63 -30.84
CA VAL A 15 14.35 0.82 -30.04
C VAL A 15 15.25 1.71 -29.20
N TRP A 16 15.37 1.32 -27.93
CA TRP A 16 16.41 1.67 -26.97
C TRP A 16 17.82 1.56 -27.55
N LEU A 17 18.69 2.54 -27.27
CA LEU A 17 20.13 2.38 -27.38
C LEU A 17 20.79 2.54 -26.02
N ALA A 18 21.57 1.51 -25.71
CA ALA A 18 22.30 1.26 -24.49
C ALA A 18 23.46 2.24 -24.27
N SER A 19 23.91 2.33 -23.02
CA SER A 19 25.31 2.54 -22.72
C SER A 19 25.66 1.76 -21.45
N LEU A 20 26.34 0.64 -21.67
CA LEU A 20 27.01 -0.19 -20.67
C LEU A 20 28.44 0.34 -20.53
N GLY A 21 28.82 0.79 -19.34
CA GLY A 21 30.19 1.10 -18.98
C GLY A 21 30.59 0.29 -17.77
N LEU A 22 31.26 -0.83 -18.02
CA LEU A 22 31.83 -1.73 -17.01
C LEU A 22 32.97 -1.01 -16.28
N LEU A 23 32.94 -0.95 -14.94
CA LEU A 23 34.13 -0.63 -14.16
C LEU A 23 34.25 -1.56 -12.94
N LEU A 24 35.48 -2.08 -12.86
CA LEU A 24 36.04 -3.13 -12.05
C LEU A 24 35.74 -3.07 -10.55
N ALA A 25 35.73 -4.27 -9.99
CA ALA A 25 35.71 -4.58 -8.57
C ALA A 25 36.77 -3.80 -7.78
N GLY A 26 36.29 -2.83 -7.00
CA GLY A 26 36.82 -2.53 -5.68
C GLY A 26 35.70 -2.82 -4.69
N THR A 27 35.88 -3.78 -3.80
CA THR A 27 35.08 -3.86 -2.57
C THR A 27 35.47 -2.65 -1.71
N ALA A 28 34.96 -1.48 -2.07
CA ALA A 28 34.87 -0.38 -1.12
C ALA A 28 33.94 -0.89 -0.03
N ALA A 29 34.47 -1.03 1.19
CA ALA A 29 33.64 -1.17 2.36
C ALA A 29 32.60 -0.05 2.29
N VAL A 30 31.33 -0.41 2.11
CA VAL A 30 30.22 0.53 2.32
C VAL A 30 30.47 1.10 3.72
N PRO A 31 30.71 2.42 3.86
CA PRO A 31 30.91 2.99 5.18
C PRO A 31 29.71 2.57 6.01
N ALA A 32 29.97 1.88 7.13
CA ALA A 32 28.94 1.55 8.08
C ALA A 32 28.19 2.86 8.38
N PRO A 33 26.86 2.92 8.18
CA PRO A 33 26.10 4.14 8.41
C PRO A 33 26.40 4.59 9.83
N ALA A 34 26.78 5.87 9.96
CA ALA A 34 27.14 6.48 11.22
C ALA A 34 26.12 6.10 12.29
N SER A 35 26.61 5.55 13.40
CA SER A 35 25.83 5.15 14.58
C SER A 35 24.73 6.19 14.85
N GLY A 36 23.48 5.75 14.73
CA GLY A 36 22.31 6.62 14.73
C GLY A 36 22.31 7.61 15.89
N ALA A 37 22.23 8.90 15.57
CA ALA A 37 21.91 9.92 16.56
C ALA A 37 20.58 9.55 17.24
N TRP A 38 20.62 9.40 18.55
CA TRP A 38 19.43 9.33 19.38
C TRP A 38 18.69 10.67 19.29
N ASN A 39 17.39 10.63 19.02
CA ASN A 39 16.50 11.75 19.28
C ASN A 39 15.47 11.35 20.35
N GLU A 40 14.59 12.28 20.72
CA GLU A 40 13.52 12.04 21.70
C GLU A 40 12.52 10.93 21.28
N PHE A 41 12.64 10.41 20.05
CA PHE A 41 11.82 9.34 19.49
C PHE A 41 12.58 8.00 19.31
N GLY A 42 13.86 7.91 19.71
CA GLY A 42 14.68 6.70 19.65
C GLY A 42 15.90 6.79 18.72
N LEU A 43 16.53 5.64 18.43
CA LEU A 43 17.60 5.53 17.44
C LEU A 43 17.03 5.83 16.03
N ARG A 44 17.65 6.76 15.28
CA ARG A 44 17.52 6.76 13.81
C ARG A 44 18.01 5.40 13.30
N ALA A 45 17.10 4.57 12.79
CA ALA A 45 17.45 3.28 12.22
C ALA A 45 18.45 3.48 11.09
N SER A 46 19.64 2.89 11.23
CA SER A 46 20.80 3.19 10.36
C SER A 46 20.76 2.46 9.02
N ALA A 47 19.84 1.52 8.81
CA ALA A 47 19.75 0.75 7.57
C ALA A 47 18.31 0.61 7.09
N VAL A 48 18.11 0.81 5.79
CA VAL A 48 16.83 0.60 5.13
C VAL A 48 16.58 -0.91 4.98
N PRO A 49 15.38 -1.43 5.30
CA PRO A 49 15.14 -2.87 5.31
C PRO A 49 15.28 -3.51 3.93
N ALA A 50 15.80 -4.75 3.91
CA ALA A 50 15.91 -5.58 2.70
C ALA A 50 14.56 -6.22 2.28
N ALA A 51 13.51 -6.12 3.11
CA ALA A 51 12.23 -6.75 2.85
C ALA A 51 11.38 -5.89 1.91
N GLY A 52 10.85 -6.50 0.84
CA GLY A 52 10.03 -5.83 -0.16
C GLY A 52 10.27 -6.31 -1.61
N ASP A 53 11.05 -7.36 -1.82
CA ASP A 53 11.48 -7.80 -3.16
C ASP A 53 10.35 -8.10 -4.14
N THR A 54 9.17 -8.50 -3.64
CA THR A 54 7.99 -8.74 -4.47
C THR A 54 7.07 -7.54 -4.62
N ILE A 55 7.40 -6.41 -3.98
CA ILE A 55 6.63 -5.17 -4.07
C ILE A 55 7.33 -4.23 -5.06
N VAL A 56 6.58 -3.92 -6.11
CA VAL A 56 7.07 -3.13 -7.22
C VAL A 56 7.11 -1.63 -6.88
N GLU A 57 6.12 -1.12 -6.15
CA GLU A 57 6.06 0.28 -5.72
C GLU A 57 7.04 0.54 -4.54
N PRO A 58 8.03 1.44 -4.68
CA PRO A 58 9.07 1.65 -3.66
C PRO A 58 8.58 2.14 -2.30
N PHE A 59 7.63 3.06 -2.24
CA PHE A 59 7.09 3.56 -0.98
C PHE A 59 6.36 2.43 -0.21
N PHE A 60 5.55 1.63 -0.90
CA PHE A 60 4.91 0.46 -0.28
C PHE A 60 5.93 -0.61 0.15
N ALA A 61 6.95 -0.86 -0.68
CA ALA A 61 8.03 -1.76 -0.33
C ALA A 61 8.77 -1.28 0.93
N PHE A 62 9.01 0.02 1.06
CA PHE A 62 9.64 0.64 2.22
C PHE A 62 8.82 0.43 3.50
N VAL A 63 7.54 0.85 3.50
CA VAL A 63 6.66 0.77 4.67
C VAL A 63 6.48 -0.68 5.13
N LEU A 64 6.19 -1.60 4.20
CA LEU A 64 6.00 -3.01 4.53
C LEU A 64 7.30 -3.70 4.92
N GLY A 65 8.43 -3.30 4.32
CA GLY A 65 9.76 -3.75 4.72
C GLY A 65 10.09 -3.39 6.17
N CYS A 66 9.78 -2.15 6.57
CA CYS A 66 9.93 -1.69 7.95
C CYS A 66 9.02 -2.49 8.91
N ALA A 67 7.76 -2.75 8.53
CA ALA A 67 6.85 -3.55 9.34
C ALA A 67 7.35 -4.99 9.53
N GLU A 68 7.82 -5.64 8.46
CA GLU A 68 8.31 -7.02 8.47
C GLU A 68 9.59 -7.19 9.27
N ALA A 69 10.53 -6.26 9.12
CA ALA A 69 11.78 -6.25 9.87
C ALA A 69 11.60 -5.74 11.31
N ASP A 70 10.37 -5.42 11.73
CA ASP A 70 10.03 -4.74 12.98
C ASP A 70 10.92 -3.51 13.26
N SER A 71 11.29 -2.79 12.19
CA SER A 71 12.15 -1.61 12.27
C SER A 71 11.35 -0.45 12.83
N LEU A 72 11.87 0.21 13.87
CA LEU A 72 11.27 1.40 14.47
C LEU A 72 12.14 2.60 14.16
N GLY A 73 11.54 3.79 14.06
CA GLY A 73 12.27 5.02 13.81
C GLY A 73 11.45 6.06 13.08
N THR A 74 12.16 7.08 12.63
CA THR A 74 11.64 8.16 11.78
C THR A 74 12.54 8.29 10.57
N TRP A 75 11.93 8.30 9.39
CA TRP A 75 12.57 8.45 8.10
C TRP A 75 11.98 9.66 7.39
N ASP A 76 12.79 10.46 6.72
CA ASP A 76 12.32 11.61 5.95
C ASP A 76 12.18 11.28 4.46
N GLY A 77 11.76 12.27 3.66
CA GLY A 77 11.65 12.11 2.20
C GLY A 77 12.97 11.74 1.53
N VAL A 78 14.12 12.15 2.08
CA VAL A 78 15.45 11.82 1.53
C VAL A 78 15.76 10.35 1.75
N ASP A 79 15.48 9.81 2.93
CA ASP A 79 15.66 8.39 3.25
C ASP A 79 14.83 7.51 2.30
N VAL A 80 13.55 7.86 2.09
CA VAL A 80 12.64 7.10 1.22
C VAL A 80 13.01 7.24 -0.26
N ALA A 81 13.43 8.43 -0.71
CA ALA A 81 13.92 8.64 -2.07
C ALA A 81 15.20 7.83 -2.34
N ALA A 82 16.14 7.78 -1.39
CA ALA A 82 17.35 6.97 -1.49
C ALA A 82 17.02 5.48 -1.63
N PHE A 83 16.03 4.99 -0.88
CA PHE A 83 15.53 3.62 -1.04
C PHE A 83 14.95 3.35 -2.44
N ALA A 84 14.13 4.27 -2.96
CA ALA A 84 13.56 4.14 -4.30
C ALA A 84 14.64 4.09 -5.39
N ILE A 85 15.64 4.97 -5.29
CA ILE A 85 16.82 4.98 -6.18
C ILE A 85 17.57 3.65 -6.11
N ALA A 86 17.82 3.13 -4.91
CA ALA A 86 18.51 1.83 -4.73
C ALA A 86 17.73 0.66 -5.37
N ARG A 87 16.40 0.73 -5.40
CA ARG A 87 15.53 -0.24 -6.12
C ARG A 87 15.46 0.00 -7.63
N GLY A 88 16.13 1.03 -8.15
CA GLY A 88 16.20 1.33 -9.57
C GLY A 88 14.91 1.90 -10.17
N ARG A 89 14.00 2.45 -9.36
CA ARG A 89 12.76 3.07 -9.86
C ARG A 89 12.21 4.14 -8.92
N PRO A 90 11.59 5.20 -9.46
CA PRO A 90 10.94 6.21 -8.64
C PRO A 90 9.65 5.67 -7.99
N SER A 91 9.29 6.28 -6.87
CA SER A 91 7.98 6.14 -6.24
C SER A 91 6.90 6.82 -7.08
N ARG A 92 5.68 6.27 -7.10
CA ARG A 92 4.51 6.96 -7.67
C ARG A 92 3.90 7.97 -6.69
N LEU A 93 4.15 7.78 -5.40
CA LEU A 93 3.87 8.78 -4.38
C LEU A 93 4.90 9.93 -4.49
N PRO A 94 4.49 11.21 -4.38
CA PRO A 94 5.41 12.35 -4.40
C PRO A 94 6.26 12.41 -3.13
N VAL A 95 7.36 11.64 -3.12
CA VAL A 95 8.28 11.53 -1.98
C VAL A 95 9.03 12.83 -1.67
N ASP A 96 9.08 13.76 -2.62
CA ASP A 96 9.60 15.12 -2.44
C ASP A 96 8.73 15.94 -1.48
N LEU A 97 7.45 15.61 -1.36
CA LEU A 97 6.49 16.24 -0.44
C LEU A 97 6.41 15.50 0.91
N LEU A 98 7.10 14.36 1.05
CA LEU A 98 7.12 13.56 2.27
C LEU A 98 8.02 14.22 3.32
N VAL A 99 7.42 14.66 4.42
CA VAL A 99 8.15 15.21 5.57
C VAL A 99 8.71 14.08 6.42
N SER A 100 7.88 13.10 6.78
CA SER A 100 8.34 11.95 7.55
C SER A 100 7.43 10.73 7.46
N VAL A 101 8.04 9.56 7.64
CA VAL A 101 7.40 8.31 8.02
C VAL A 101 7.95 7.95 9.39
N GLN A 102 7.09 7.83 10.38
CA GLN A 102 7.45 7.39 11.73
C GLN A 102 6.75 6.08 12.02
N ARG A 103 7.49 5.12 12.59
CA ARG A 103 6.93 3.91 13.19
C ARG A 103 7.47 3.76 14.60
N ARG A 104 6.58 3.67 15.58
CA ARG A 104 6.94 3.58 17.00
C ARG A 104 6.15 2.49 17.72
N ARG A 105 6.62 2.08 18.88
CA ARG A 105 5.82 1.21 19.76
C ARG A 105 4.54 1.94 20.18
N PRO A 106 3.44 1.21 20.37
CA PRO A 106 2.21 1.83 20.82
C PRO A 106 2.39 2.41 22.23
N ALA A 107 1.64 3.48 22.52
CA ALA A 107 1.66 4.06 23.86
C ALA A 107 1.15 3.06 24.92
N PRO A 108 1.60 3.16 26.19
CA PRO A 108 0.99 2.39 27.27
C PRO A 108 -0.52 2.61 27.33
N GLY A 109 -1.30 1.54 27.51
CA GLY A 109 -2.77 1.62 27.61
C GLY A 109 -3.52 1.54 26.27
N THR A 110 -2.85 1.31 25.15
CA THR A 110 -3.52 0.99 23.87
C THR A 110 -4.08 -0.44 23.81
N GLU A 111 -3.78 -1.25 24.83
CA GLU A 111 -4.29 -2.62 24.97
C GLU A 111 -5.82 -2.62 25.04
N GLY A 112 -6.47 -3.45 24.22
CA GLY A 112 -7.93 -3.52 24.18
C GLY A 112 -8.61 -2.47 23.29
N ARG A 113 -7.88 -1.51 22.69
CA ARG A 113 -8.45 -0.57 21.70
C ARG A 113 -9.07 -1.28 20.50
N TYR A 114 -8.53 -2.45 20.13
CA TYR A 114 -8.97 -3.27 19.02
C TYR A 114 -9.35 -4.67 19.51
N ALA A 115 -10.63 -5.02 19.42
CA ALA A 115 -11.15 -6.29 19.90
C ALA A 115 -10.46 -7.47 19.19
N GLY A 116 -9.78 -8.32 19.95
CA GLY A 116 -9.13 -9.53 19.43
C GLY A 116 -7.93 -9.26 18.51
N ALA A 117 -7.35 -8.05 18.53
CA ALA A 117 -6.10 -7.75 17.84
C ALA A 117 -5.09 -7.09 18.77
N ARG A 118 -3.81 -7.41 18.55
CA ARG A 118 -2.71 -6.75 19.26
C ARG A 118 -2.20 -5.59 18.41
N VAL A 119 -2.09 -4.41 19.00
CA VAL A 119 -1.38 -3.27 18.39
C VAL A 119 0.12 -3.56 18.43
N LEU A 120 0.74 -3.63 17.26
CA LEU A 120 2.19 -3.84 17.09
C LEU A 120 2.97 -2.54 17.11
N ALA A 121 2.43 -1.52 16.45
CA ALA A 121 3.07 -0.23 16.27
C ALA A 121 2.03 0.86 15.93
N GLU A 122 2.43 2.10 16.14
CA GLU A 122 1.77 3.29 15.62
C GLU A 122 2.61 3.87 14.48
N TRP A 123 1.94 4.30 13.43
CA TRP A 123 2.54 4.95 12.28
C TRP A 123 2.05 6.39 12.17
N VAL A 124 2.97 7.29 11.81
CA VAL A 124 2.65 8.66 11.40
C VAL A 124 3.33 8.93 10.06
N ILE A 125 2.54 9.20 9.02
CA ILE A 125 3.04 9.59 7.71
C ILE A 125 2.65 11.05 7.50
N ALA A 126 3.64 11.93 7.40
CA ALA A 126 3.44 13.37 7.29
C ALA A 126 3.98 13.90 5.97
N PHE A 127 3.20 14.77 5.35
CA PHE A 127 3.52 15.52 4.14
C PHE A 127 3.60 17.01 4.46
N ASP A 128 4.22 17.78 3.57
CA ASP A 128 4.34 19.23 3.70
C ASP A 128 2.97 19.92 3.63
N ARG A 129 2.07 19.39 2.81
CA ARG A 129 0.69 19.82 2.57
C ARG A 129 -0.20 18.61 2.24
N PRO A 130 -1.54 18.76 2.24
CA PRO A 130 -2.43 17.75 1.68
C PRO A 130 -2.07 17.45 0.23
N LEU A 131 -2.10 16.16 -0.15
CA LEU A 131 -1.77 15.72 -1.50
C LEU A 131 -3.03 15.54 -2.32
N GLY A 132 -2.97 15.93 -3.60
CA GLY A 132 -3.98 15.61 -4.60
C GLY A 132 -3.27 15.31 -5.92
N PHE A 133 -3.46 14.10 -6.46
CA PHE A 133 -2.84 13.69 -7.72
C PHE A 133 -3.69 12.64 -8.43
N PRO A 134 -3.53 12.46 -9.76
CA PRO A 134 -4.25 11.41 -10.49
C PRO A 134 -4.00 10.04 -9.89
N LEU A 135 -5.01 9.16 -9.86
CA LEU A 135 -4.85 7.82 -9.31
C LEU A 135 -3.71 7.09 -10.03
N PRO A 136 -2.63 6.71 -9.32
CA PRO A 136 -1.42 6.22 -9.96
C PRO A 136 -1.56 4.78 -10.49
N TYR A 137 -2.72 4.15 -10.29
CA TYR A 137 -3.01 2.79 -10.69
C TYR A 137 -4.16 2.77 -11.69
N SER A 138 -4.02 1.90 -12.69
CA SER A 138 -5.12 1.63 -13.59
C SER A 138 -6.11 0.66 -12.91
N ILE A 139 -7.39 1.02 -12.92
CA ILE A 139 -8.50 0.14 -12.57
C ILE A 139 -9.20 -0.18 -13.89
N LEU A 140 -9.36 -1.47 -14.23
CA LEU A 140 -10.03 -1.92 -15.47
C LEU A 140 -9.43 -1.34 -16.78
N GLY A 141 -8.14 -0.99 -16.79
CA GLY A 141 -7.45 -0.52 -17.99
C GLY A 141 -7.55 1.00 -18.25
N TYR A 142 -8.12 1.78 -17.33
CA TYR A 142 -8.09 3.25 -17.34
C TYR A 142 -7.68 3.79 -15.96
N HIS A 143 -7.42 5.09 -15.83
CA HIS A 143 -7.08 5.75 -14.56
C HIS A 143 -8.31 6.51 -14.03
N PRO A 144 -9.11 5.93 -13.11
CA PRO A 144 -10.24 6.66 -12.52
C PRO A 144 -9.75 7.74 -11.58
N GLY A 145 -9.92 9.00 -11.97
CA GLY A 145 -9.95 10.13 -11.05
C GLY A 145 -8.68 10.39 -10.26
N SER A 146 -8.88 10.83 -9.03
CA SER A 146 -7.81 11.40 -8.20
C SER A 146 -7.72 10.72 -6.85
N LEU A 147 -6.50 10.71 -6.32
CA LEU A 147 -6.21 10.32 -4.96
C LEU A 147 -5.91 11.58 -4.15
N ARG A 148 -6.62 11.75 -3.03
CA ARG A 148 -6.37 12.83 -2.07
C ARG A 148 -5.91 12.26 -0.74
N LEU A 149 -4.85 12.81 -0.18
CA LEU A 149 -4.34 12.43 1.14
C LEU A 149 -4.27 13.65 2.04
N SER A 150 -4.65 13.49 3.30
CA SER A 150 -4.42 14.52 4.31
C SER A 150 -2.92 14.78 4.49
N ARG A 151 -2.61 15.96 5.02
CA ARG A 151 -1.23 16.32 5.39
C ARG A 151 -0.59 15.30 6.32
N THR A 152 -1.37 14.72 7.24
CA THR A 152 -0.89 13.70 8.18
C THR A 152 -1.85 12.52 8.19
N LEU A 153 -1.31 11.32 8.10
CA LEU A 153 -1.99 10.05 8.32
C LEU A 153 -1.45 9.41 9.59
N GLN A 154 -2.34 8.96 10.48
CA GLN A 154 -1.98 8.15 11.63
C GLN A 154 -2.61 6.77 11.50
N LEU A 155 -1.80 5.72 11.61
CA LEU A 155 -2.27 4.33 11.47
C LEU A 155 -1.89 3.51 12.71
N ALA A 156 -2.79 2.66 13.17
CA ALA A 156 -2.44 1.56 14.07
C ALA A 156 -2.13 0.30 13.26
N GLU A 157 -0.94 -0.26 13.47
CA GLU A 157 -0.55 -1.55 12.91
C GLU A 157 -0.97 -2.66 13.87
N LEU A 158 -1.85 -3.54 13.41
CA LEU A 158 -2.43 -4.63 14.19
C LEU A 158 -1.93 -5.97 13.67
N ALA A 159 -1.58 -6.87 14.59
CA ALA A 159 -1.44 -8.28 14.29
C ALA A 159 -2.80 -8.96 14.42
N ALA A 160 -3.27 -9.56 13.33
CA ALA A 160 -4.30 -10.57 13.41
C ALA A 160 -3.61 -11.91 13.68
N VAL A 161 -3.81 -12.48 14.87
CA VAL A 161 -3.25 -13.78 15.23
C VAL A 161 -4.00 -14.87 14.45
N ASP A 162 -3.24 -15.72 13.75
CA ASP A 162 -3.65 -16.96 13.06
C ASP A 162 -5.03 -16.90 12.38
N LEU A 163 -5.09 -16.20 11.24
CA LEU A 163 -6.33 -16.03 10.50
C LEU A 163 -6.52 -17.17 9.49
N THR A 164 -7.37 -18.13 9.84
CA THR A 164 -7.90 -19.10 8.87
C THR A 164 -9.19 -18.57 8.27
N LEU A 165 -9.18 -18.31 6.97
CA LEU A 165 -10.33 -17.81 6.24
C LEU A 165 -11.14 -18.95 5.63
N ARG A 166 -12.46 -18.82 5.72
CA ARG A 166 -13.42 -19.73 5.09
C ARG A 166 -14.28 -18.94 4.12
N TRP A 167 -14.39 -19.42 2.89
CA TRP A 167 -15.26 -18.82 1.89
C TRP A 167 -15.87 -19.87 0.98
N ARG A 168 -16.90 -19.47 0.24
CA ARG A 168 -17.52 -20.32 -0.75
C ARG A 168 -17.08 -19.90 -2.13
N GLU A 169 -16.55 -20.84 -2.89
CA GLU A 169 -16.24 -20.64 -4.30
C GLU A 169 -17.07 -21.61 -5.13
N LYS A 170 -18.03 -21.08 -5.90
CA LYS A 170 -19.04 -21.86 -6.63
C LYS A 170 -19.85 -22.74 -5.66
N ARG A 171 -19.59 -24.06 -5.67
CA ARG A 171 -20.25 -25.06 -4.81
C ARG A 171 -19.31 -25.72 -3.80
N ARG A 172 -18.07 -25.23 -3.67
CA ARG A 172 -17.09 -25.78 -2.74
C ARG A 172 -16.82 -24.78 -1.62
N GLN A 173 -16.80 -25.29 -0.40
CA GLN A 173 -16.27 -24.57 0.74
C GLN A 173 -14.75 -24.64 0.67
N GLN A 174 -14.10 -23.49 0.73
CA GLN A 174 -12.66 -23.34 0.78
C GLN A 174 -12.29 -22.89 2.18
N GLU A 175 -11.12 -23.34 2.64
CA GLU A 175 -10.52 -22.93 3.89
C GLU A 175 -9.03 -22.75 3.65
N ARG A 176 -8.47 -21.65 4.14
CA ARG A 176 -7.05 -21.37 3.96
C ARG A 176 -6.49 -20.56 5.13
N PRO A 177 -5.40 -21.04 5.77
CA PRO A 177 -4.65 -20.20 6.70
C PRO A 177 -3.91 -19.11 5.93
N LEU A 178 -3.89 -17.91 6.49
CA LEU A 178 -3.05 -16.82 6.02
C LEU A 178 -1.97 -16.50 7.04
N ASP A 179 -0.76 -16.27 6.53
CA ASP A 179 0.39 -15.92 7.37
C ASP A 179 0.60 -14.41 7.39
N SER A 180 1.23 -13.93 8.47
CA SER A 180 1.69 -12.53 8.59
C SER A 180 0.60 -11.50 8.29
N VAL A 181 -0.63 -11.76 8.73
CA VAL A 181 -1.75 -10.84 8.52
C VAL A 181 -1.53 -9.59 9.37
N ARG A 182 -1.40 -8.44 8.70
CA ARG A 182 -1.28 -7.13 9.32
C ARG A 182 -2.40 -6.22 8.83
N VAL A 183 -2.99 -5.49 9.76
CA VAL A 183 -4.01 -4.48 9.48
C VAL A 183 -3.45 -3.13 9.87
N PHE A 184 -3.49 -2.16 8.97
CA PHE A 184 -3.12 -0.78 9.22
C PHE A 184 -4.41 0.02 9.29
N ALA A 185 -4.96 0.17 10.50
CA ALA A 185 -6.19 0.90 10.74
C ALA A 185 -5.93 2.40 10.69
N CYS A 186 -6.66 3.15 9.86
CA CYS A 186 -6.52 4.60 9.77
C CYS A 186 -7.23 5.25 10.96
N GLU A 187 -6.45 5.87 11.86
CA GLU A 187 -6.97 6.50 13.08
C GLU A 187 -7.20 8.00 12.91
N LYS A 188 -6.36 8.67 12.11
CA LYS A 188 -6.45 10.10 11.84
C LYS A 188 -5.98 10.41 10.42
N GLY A 189 -6.60 11.42 9.82
CA GLY A 189 -6.36 11.82 8.45
C GLY A 189 -7.27 11.09 7.48
N TYR A 190 -7.06 11.30 6.19
CA TYR A 190 -7.86 10.71 5.14
C TYR A 190 -7.00 10.28 3.95
N LEU A 191 -7.44 9.20 3.30
CA LEU A 191 -7.04 8.83 1.95
C LEU A 191 -8.31 8.58 1.16
N LEU A 192 -8.62 9.53 0.27
CA LEU A 192 -9.84 9.55 -0.54
C LEU A 192 -9.49 9.16 -1.97
N LEU A 193 -10.29 8.27 -2.53
CA LEU A 193 -10.32 7.96 -3.94
C LEU A 193 -11.57 8.61 -4.52
N ASP A 194 -11.33 9.67 -5.27
CA ASP A 194 -12.33 10.46 -6.01
C ASP A 194 -12.41 9.86 -7.41
N ALA A 195 -13.52 9.19 -7.72
CA ALA A 195 -13.69 8.51 -9.00
C ALA A 195 -14.27 9.49 -10.03
N ASP A 196 -13.66 9.58 -11.21
CA ASP A 196 -14.18 10.49 -12.25
C ASP A 196 -15.60 10.11 -12.67
N GLY A 197 -16.56 11.05 -12.61
CA GLY A 197 -17.96 10.80 -12.95
C GLY A 197 -18.27 10.32 -14.38
N VAL A 198 -17.30 10.29 -15.30
CA VAL A 198 -17.44 9.60 -16.59
C VAL A 198 -17.46 8.08 -16.39
N VAL A 199 -16.64 7.61 -15.47
CA VAL A 199 -16.52 6.21 -15.08
C VAL A 199 -17.79 5.74 -14.37
N ASP A 200 -18.32 6.57 -13.47
CA ASP A 200 -19.57 6.28 -12.75
C ASP A 200 -20.73 6.05 -13.72
N ARG A 201 -20.79 6.84 -14.79
CA ARG A 201 -21.81 6.67 -15.85
C ARG A 201 -21.63 5.39 -16.66
N LEU A 202 -20.41 4.90 -16.83
CA LEU A 202 -20.12 3.70 -17.62
C LEU A 202 -20.22 2.40 -16.80
N LEU A 203 -19.90 2.47 -15.51
CA LEU A 203 -19.90 1.32 -14.61
C LEU A 203 -21.12 1.24 -13.71
N GLY A 204 -22.04 2.22 -13.80
CA GLY A 204 -23.34 2.19 -13.15
C GLY A 204 -23.21 2.23 -11.63
N ASP A 205 -22.89 3.40 -11.08
CA ASP A 205 -22.79 3.69 -9.63
C ASP A 205 -21.90 2.71 -8.84
N LEU A 206 -21.05 1.93 -9.51
CA LEU A 206 -20.19 0.91 -8.89
C LEU A 206 -18.85 1.45 -8.38
N LEU A 207 -18.40 2.57 -8.95
CA LEU A 207 -17.31 3.37 -8.40
C LEU A 207 -17.98 4.60 -7.80
N ASP A 208 -17.91 4.70 -6.49
CA ASP A 208 -18.37 5.84 -5.73
C ASP A 208 -17.13 6.41 -5.05
N ASP A 209 -17.18 7.69 -4.73
CA ASP A 209 -16.11 8.30 -3.95
C ASP A 209 -15.94 7.50 -2.66
N SER A 210 -14.71 7.11 -2.39
CA SER A 210 -14.44 6.18 -1.32
C SER A 210 -13.33 6.67 -0.43
N TRP A 211 -13.48 6.38 0.86
CA TRP A 211 -12.59 6.84 1.88
C TRP A 211 -11.98 5.64 2.60
N THR A 212 -10.66 5.63 2.71
CA THR A 212 -9.93 4.48 3.20
C THR A 212 -9.93 4.45 4.71
N VAL A 213 -10.46 3.38 5.28
CA VAL A 213 -10.49 3.11 6.72
C VAL A 213 -9.31 2.26 7.18
N GLY A 214 -8.64 1.58 6.25
CA GLY A 214 -7.40 0.88 6.55
C GLY A 214 -6.88 0.04 5.39
N PHE A 215 -5.69 -0.51 5.60
CA PHE A 215 -5.03 -1.41 4.67
C PHE A 215 -4.80 -2.76 5.32
N VAL A 216 -4.87 -3.84 4.56
CA VAL A 216 -4.57 -5.19 5.04
C VAL A 216 -3.51 -5.80 4.15
N THR A 217 -2.51 -6.41 4.78
CA THR A 217 -1.53 -7.24 4.07
C THR A 217 -1.50 -8.63 4.67
N ALA A 218 -1.34 -9.64 3.83
CA ALA A 218 -1.20 -11.03 4.26
C ALA A 218 -0.32 -11.81 3.28
N ARG A 219 0.10 -13.01 3.68
CA ARG A 219 0.74 -13.98 2.79
C ARG A 219 -0.17 -15.20 2.59
N ASP A 220 -0.34 -15.57 1.32
CA ASP A 220 -0.89 -16.86 0.88
C ASP A 220 0.26 -17.66 0.25
N GLY A 221 0.94 -18.45 1.09
CA GLY A 221 2.20 -19.09 0.73
C GLY A 221 3.27 -18.06 0.35
N ALA A 222 3.79 -18.14 -0.88
CA ALA A 222 4.77 -17.18 -1.40
C ALA A 222 4.14 -15.87 -1.91
N ALA A 223 2.82 -15.84 -2.16
CA ALA A 223 2.14 -14.68 -2.71
C ALA A 223 1.78 -13.69 -1.61
N ARG A 224 1.96 -12.40 -1.90
CA ARG A 224 1.50 -11.32 -1.03
C ARG A 224 0.11 -10.85 -1.47
N LEU A 225 -0.76 -10.67 -0.49
CA LEU A 225 -2.08 -10.04 -0.66
C LEU A 225 -2.00 -8.62 -0.10
N GLY A 226 -2.50 -7.65 -0.84
CA GLY A 226 -2.75 -6.29 -0.38
C GLY A 226 -4.22 -5.95 -0.54
N LEU A 227 -4.81 -5.28 0.44
CA LEU A 227 -6.18 -4.80 0.37
C LEU A 227 -6.24 -3.36 0.87
N GLY A 228 -6.91 -2.50 0.12
CA GLY A 228 -7.51 -1.28 0.66
C GLY A 228 -8.91 -1.60 1.16
N LEU A 229 -9.24 -1.20 2.39
CA LEU A 229 -10.58 -1.26 2.94
C LEU A 229 -11.12 0.16 3.01
N MET A 230 -12.24 0.36 2.34
CA MET A 230 -12.81 1.68 2.11
C MET A 230 -14.31 1.64 2.42
N LEU A 231 -14.89 2.82 2.52
CA LEU A 231 -16.32 3.01 2.62
C LEU A 231 -16.74 3.99 1.52
N GLY A 232 -17.89 3.73 0.90
CA GLY A 232 -18.52 4.65 -0.06
C GLY A 232 -19.21 5.82 0.65
N ARG A 233 -19.85 6.69 -0.12
CA ARG A 233 -20.54 7.88 0.39
C ARG A 233 -21.72 7.54 1.31
N ASP A 234 -22.40 6.43 1.06
CA ASP A 234 -23.50 5.89 1.88
C ASP A 234 -23.02 5.01 3.04
N GLY A 235 -21.70 4.94 3.28
CA GLY A 235 -21.11 4.03 4.26
C GLY A 235 -21.07 2.57 3.80
N ARG A 236 -21.45 2.25 2.56
CA ARG A 236 -21.32 0.90 2.00
C ARG A 236 -19.86 0.49 2.01
N PRO A 237 -19.55 -0.72 2.50
CA PRO A 237 -18.16 -1.10 2.63
C PRO A 237 -17.60 -1.66 1.32
N ILE A 238 -16.53 -1.02 0.84
CA ILE A 238 -15.83 -1.29 -0.40
C ILE A 238 -14.46 -1.92 -0.04
N TYR A 239 -13.95 -2.77 -0.92
CA TYR A 239 -12.56 -3.23 -0.82
C TYR A 239 -11.96 -3.29 -2.22
N GLY A 240 -10.66 -3.00 -2.29
CA GLY A 240 -9.86 -3.14 -3.49
C GLY A 240 -8.67 -4.04 -3.20
N GLU A 241 -8.47 -5.07 -4.02
CA GLU A 241 -7.27 -5.90 -3.93
C GLU A 241 -6.13 -5.26 -4.72
N PHE A 242 -4.95 -5.21 -4.12
CA PHE A 242 -3.73 -4.70 -4.73
C PHE A 242 -2.74 -5.85 -4.97
N ASP A 243 -2.35 -6.04 -6.23
CA ASP A 243 -1.28 -6.94 -6.62
C ASP A 243 0.06 -6.19 -6.57
N PHE A 244 0.77 -6.33 -5.45
CA PHE A 244 2.07 -5.68 -5.23
C PHE A 244 3.14 -6.05 -6.25
N ALA A 245 3.07 -7.26 -6.82
CA ALA A 245 4.06 -7.75 -7.77
C ALA A 245 3.82 -7.19 -9.18
N ARG A 246 2.59 -6.75 -9.48
CA ARG A 246 2.22 -6.13 -10.76
C ARG A 246 1.90 -4.65 -10.66
N ASP A 247 1.91 -4.09 -9.45
CA ASP A 247 1.68 -2.67 -9.20
C ASP A 247 0.31 -2.19 -9.72
N ARG A 248 -0.74 -2.99 -9.45
CA ARG A 248 -2.10 -2.80 -10.00
C ARG A 248 -3.21 -3.17 -9.01
N ILE A 249 -4.37 -2.56 -9.21
CA ILE A 249 -5.61 -2.88 -8.48
C ILE A 249 -6.40 -3.93 -9.26
N GLU A 250 -6.84 -5.00 -8.59
CA GLU A 250 -7.66 -6.06 -9.14
C GLU A 250 -9.16 -5.72 -8.96
N ALA A 251 -9.83 -5.35 -10.05
CA ALA A 251 -11.18 -4.79 -10.01
C ALA A 251 -12.27 -5.70 -9.43
N HIS A 252 -12.11 -7.02 -9.55
CA HIS A 252 -13.08 -7.98 -9.01
C HIS A 252 -12.56 -8.74 -7.79
N GLY A 253 -11.32 -8.47 -7.39
CA GLY A 253 -10.62 -9.22 -6.36
C GLY A 253 -10.63 -10.74 -6.56
N ARG A 254 -9.85 -11.45 -5.77
CA ARG A 254 -9.98 -12.89 -5.59
C ARG A 254 -11.02 -13.17 -4.51
N PRO A 255 -11.74 -14.30 -4.55
CA PRO A 255 -12.66 -14.67 -3.47
C PRO A 255 -12.01 -14.66 -2.07
N LEU A 256 -10.74 -15.04 -1.99
CA LEU A 256 -9.92 -14.96 -0.77
C LEU A 256 -9.73 -13.52 -0.26
N ALA A 257 -9.54 -12.56 -1.16
CA ALA A 257 -9.42 -11.14 -0.82
C ALA A 257 -10.73 -10.61 -0.21
N GLY A 258 -11.89 -10.98 -0.79
CA GLY A 258 -13.19 -10.64 -0.21
C GLY A 258 -13.45 -11.27 1.16
N ALA A 259 -13.01 -12.51 1.38
CA ALA A 259 -13.07 -13.17 2.68
C ALA A 259 -12.18 -12.47 3.71
N LEU A 260 -10.96 -12.09 3.32
CA LEU A 260 -10.02 -11.35 4.17
C LEU A 260 -10.57 -9.97 4.53
N ALA A 261 -11.08 -9.22 3.55
CA ALA A 261 -11.72 -7.93 3.76
C ALA A 261 -12.88 -8.04 4.75
N SER A 262 -13.73 -9.05 4.60
CA SER A 262 -14.86 -9.28 5.52
C SER A 262 -14.39 -9.59 6.94
N ALA A 263 -13.37 -10.45 7.09
CA ALA A 263 -12.81 -10.75 8.40
C ALA A 263 -12.13 -9.53 9.04
N ALA A 264 -11.48 -8.69 8.22
CA ALA A 264 -10.68 -7.57 8.71
C ALA A 264 -11.49 -6.38 9.23
N ARG A 265 -12.71 -6.20 8.74
CA ARG A 265 -13.61 -5.10 9.14
C ARG A 265 -13.84 -5.02 10.65
N ARG A 266 -13.86 -6.16 11.37
CA ARG A 266 -14.04 -6.19 12.83
C ARG A 266 -12.98 -5.41 13.61
N TRP A 267 -11.83 -5.14 12.99
CA TRP A 267 -10.74 -4.37 13.60
C TRP A 267 -10.69 -2.91 13.12
N LEU A 268 -11.42 -2.56 12.06
CA LEU A 268 -11.45 -1.19 11.55
C LEU A 268 -12.62 -0.38 12.10
N ASP A 269 -13.58 -1.04 12.75
CA ASP A 269 -14.69 -0.42 13.49
C ASP A 269 -14.84 -1.07 14.88
N PRO A 270 -13.86 -0.87 15.80
CA PRO A 270 -13.88 -1.57 17.08
C PRO A 270 -14.93 -1.04 18.08
N THR A 271 -15.55 0.13 17.84
CA THR A 271 -16.48 0.78 18.78
C THR A 271 -17.89 1.04 18.22
N GLY A 272 -18.16 0.78 16.94
CA GLY A 272 -19.50 0.91 16.36
C GLY A 272 -19.87 2.33 15.93
N GLY A 273 -18.99 3.04 15.21
CA GLY A 273 -19.43 4.23 14.46
C GLY A 273 -18.75 5.56 14.75
N LEU A 274 -17.42 5.59 14.94
CA LEU A 274 -16.65 6.81 14.60
C LEU A 274 -15.63 6.48 13.50
N LEU A 275 -16.22 6.02 12.42
CA LEU A 275 -15.78 6.42 11.11
C LEU A 275 -15.58 7.95 11.10
N PRO A 276 -14.39 8.50 10.77
CA PRO A 276 -14.21 9.93 10.59
C PRO A 276 -15.42 10.52 9.85
N GLU A 277 -15.99 11.63 10.35
CA GLU A 277 -17.10 12.28 9.66
C GLU A 277 -16.64 12.53 8.22
N PRO A 278 -17.19 11.80 7.25
CA PRO A 278 -16.71 11.93 5.89
C PRO A 278 -17.12 13.34 5.44
N TRP A 279 -16.23 14.03 4.74
CA TRP A 279 -16.52 15.29 4.04
C TRP A 279 -16.40 16.62 4.81
N VAL A 280 -15.75 16.67 5.98
CA VAL A 280 -15.30 17.97 6.52
C VAL A 280 -13.88 18.22 5.99
N GLU A 281 -13.78 18.89 4.83
CA GLU A 281 -12.52 19.49 4.40
C GLU A 281 -12.14 20.58 5.44
N GLU A 282 -11.05 20.36 6.20
CA GLU A 282 -10.44 21.40 7.05
C GLU A 282 -9.84 22.54 6.21
#